data_AF-A0A840WL41-F1
#
_entry.id   AF-A0A840WL41-F1
#
_cell.length_a   1.000
_cell.length_b   1.000
_cell.length_c   1.000
_cell.angle_alpha   90.00
_cell.angle_beta   90.00
_cell.angle_gamma   90.00
#
_symmetry.space_group_name_H-M   'P 1'
#
loop_
_entity.id
_entity.type
_entity.pdbx_description
1 polymer ?
#
loop_
_entity_poly.entity_id
_entity_poly.type
_entity_poly.pdbx_seq_one_letter_code
_entity_poly.pdbx_strand_id
1 'polypeptide(L)'
;MLPYDGKYGAYLPGDARGRFLMSLGFDIPEAISERDSGDDFFVELSTERVDLLDGDLLLVMSDDEDFDITEDAGVFDNLDVVRGDAVVATALDERGAVTYNSVLSIPYALDNLVPRIGEALS
;
A
#
# COMPACT_ATOMS: atom_id res chain seq x y z
N MET A 1 -1.29 1.47 -1.20
CA MET A 1 -2.05 2.35 -2.11
C MET A 1 -3.17 1.57 -2.78
N LEU A 2 -4.17 2.23 -3.37
CA LEU A 2 -5.23 1.61 -4.18
C LEU A 2 -5.27 2.25 -5.58
N PRO A 3 -5.12 1.49 -6.68
CA PRO A 3 -5.38 2.02 -8.02
C PRO A 3 -6.90 2.15 -8.29
N TYR A 4 -7.34 3.26 -8.87
CA TYR A 4 -8.73 3.48 -9.31
C TYR A 4 -8.82 4.57 -10.38
N ASP A 5 -9.63 4.37 -11.43
CA ASP A 5 -9.94 5.38 -12.47
C ASP A 5 -8.70 6.15 -13.02
N GLY A 6 -7.59 5.43 -13.25
CA GLY A 6 -6.32 6.01 -13.72
C GLY A 6 -5.55 6.84 -12.68
N LYS A 7 -5.92 6.74 -11.41
CA LYS A 7 -5.31 7.43 -10.26
C LYS A 7 -4.95 6.44 -9.16
N TYR A 8 -4.29 6.94 -8.12
CA TYR A 8 -3.82 6.14 -6.99
C TYR A 8 -4.17 6.80 -5.66
N GLY A 9 -4.74 6.05 -4.74
CA GLY A 9 -5.00 6.49 -3.36
C GLY A 9 -3.90 6.03 -2.41
N ALA A 10 -3.11 6.96 -1.89
CA ALA A 10 -2.12 6.69 -0.85
C ALA A 10 -2.76 6.83 0.55
N TYR A 11 -2.95 5.72 1.27
CA TYR A 11 -3.67 5.74 2.55
C TYR A 11 -2.91 6.47 3.64
N LEU A 12 -3.64 7.31 4.38
CA LEU A 12 -3.12 8.16 5.43
C LEU A 12 -3.13 7.47 6.81
N PRO A 13 -2.34 7.97 7.78
CA PRO A 13 -2.35 7.47 9.17
C PRO A 13 -3.73 7.50 9.86
N GLY A 14 -4.65 8.36 9.43
CA GLY A 14 -6.02 8.37 9.96
C GLY A 14 -6.86 7.16 9.54
N ASP A 15 -6.53 6.55 8.40
CA ASP A 15 -7.26 5.44 7.82
C ASP A 15 -6.81 4.07 8.36
N ALA A 16 -7.72 3.09 8.35
CA ALA A 16 -7.46 1.76 8.87
C ALA A 16 -6.29 1.05 8.16
N ARG A 17 -6.10 1.28 6.86
CA ARG A 17 -5.05 0.66 6.04
C ARG A 17 -3.69 1.30 6.30
N GLY A 18 -3.64 2.62 6.46
CA GLY A 18 -2.44 3.32 6.91
C GLY A 18 -2.03 2.89 8.33
N ARG A 19 -3.01 2.83 9.26
CA ARG A 19 -2.77 2.36 10.64
C ARG A 19 -2.26 0.93 10.72
N PHE A 20 -2.70 0.05 9.82
CA PHE A 20 -2.22 -1.33 9.79
C PHE A 20 -0.69 -1.36 9.58
N LEU A 21 -0.17 -0.69 8.54
CA LEU A 21 1.27 -0.63 8.30
C LEU A 21 2.03 0.05 9.46
N MET A 22 1.50 1.14 9.99
CA MET A 22 2.12 1.80 11.15
C MET A 22 2.16 0.93 12.40
N SER A 23 1.15 0.08 12.61
CA SER A 23 1.14 -0.86 13.74
C SER A 23 2.21 -1.97 13.61
N LEU A 24 2.68 -2.23 12.39
CA LEU A 24 3.81 -3.13 12.11
C LEU A 24 5.17 -2.43 12.24
N GLY A 25 5.19 -1.11 12.47
CA GLY A 25 6.40 -0.32 12.65
C GLY A 25 6.87 0.44 11.40
N PHE A 26 6.09 0.47 10.33
CA PHE A 26 6.37 1.31 9.16
C PHE A 26 5.95 2.76 9.40
N ASP A 27 6.61 3.68 8.71
CA ASP A 27 6.18 5.07 8.59
C ASP A 27 5.56 5.31 7.21
N ILE A 28 4.55 6.18 7.14
CA ILE A 28 4.03 6.67 5.87
C ILE A 28 5.00 7.74 5.33
N PRO A 29 5.40 7.70 4.03
CA PRO A 29 6.33 8.68 3.47
C PRO A 29 5.92 10.12 3.79
N GLU A 30 6.90 10.97 4.17
CA GLU A 30 6.66 12.38 4.51
C GLU A 30 5.91 13.12 3.39
N ALA A 31 6.28 12.84 2.14
CA ALA A 31 5.61 13.38 0.96
C ALA A 31 4.10 13.06 0.91
N ILE A 32 3.64 11.98 1.53
CA ILE A 32 2.21 11.66 1.63
C ILE A 32 1.62 12.26 2.90
N SER A 33 2.27 12.11 4.05
CA SER A 33 1.73 12.58 5.33
C SER A 33 1.63 14.10 5.44
N GLU A 34 2.51 14.87 4.79
CA GLU A 34 2.40 16.33 4.71
C GLU A 34 1.14 16.82 3.96
N ARG A 35 0.48 15.94 3.21
CA ARG A 35 -0.75 16.23 2.47
C ARG A 35 -2.01 15.82 3.23
N ASP A 36 -1.85 15.30 4.45
CA ASP A 36 -2.96 14.94 5.33
C ASP A 36 -3.70 16.21 5.81
N SER A 37 -4.97 16.34 5.39
CA SER A 37 -5.87 17.41 5.82
C SER A 37 -6.50 17.12 7.19
N GLY A 38 -6.39 15.88 7.69
CA GLY A 38 -7.08 15.35 8.86
C GLY A 38 -8.50 14.85 8.59
N ASP A 39 -9.06 15.14 7.42
CA ASP A 39 -10.46 14.83 7.06
C ASP A 39 -10.57 13.69 6.03
N ASP A 40 -9.49 13.38 5.33
CA ASP A 40 -9.45 12.39 4.25
C ASP A 40 -8.81 11.06 4.67
N PHE A 41 -9.20 9.97 4.01
CA PHE A 41 -8.63 8.64 4.27
C PHE A 41 -7.35 8.37 3.47
N PHE A 42 -7.14 9.10 2.38
CA PHE A 42 -6.03 8.92 1.47
C PHE A 42 -5.71 10.22 0.73
N VAL A 43 -4.49 10.31 0.22
CA VAL A 43 -4.08 11.32 -0.74
C VAL A 43 -4.27 10.76 -2.14
N GLU A 44 -5.06 11.45 -2.97
CA GLU A 44 -5.18 11.14 -4.39
C GLU A 44 -3.92 11.58 -5.15
N LEU A 45 -3.34 10.67 -5.94
CA LEU A 45 -2.18 10.91 -6.77
C LEU A 45 -2.53 10.66 -8.24
N SER A 46 -2.10 11.57 -9.10
CA SER A 46 -2.05 11.32 -10.54
C SER A 46 -0.90 10.38 -10.88
N THR A 47 -0.94 9.78 -12.07
CA THR A 47 0.16 8.96 -12.61
C THR A 47 1.50 9.70 -12.64
N GLU A 48 1.49 11.02 -12.80
CA GLU A 48 2.71 11.85 -12.81
C GLU A 48 3.33 12.06 -11.43
N ARG A 49 2.62 11.69 -10.35
CA ARG A 49 3.04 11.90 -8.96
C ARG A 49 3.20 10.60 -8.18
N VAL A 50 3.34 9.46 -8.86
CA VAL A 50 3.56 8.16 -8.21
C VAL A 50 4.92 8.06 -7.54
N ASP A 51 5.87 8.95 -7.89
CA ASP A 51 7.16 9.10 -7.22
C ASP A 51 7.00 9.40 -5.71
N LEU A 52 5.88 9.99 -5.30
CA LEU A 52 5.60 10.26 -3.90
C LEU A 52 5.27 9.00 -3.08
N LEU A 53 5.03 7.86 -3.75
CA LEU A 53 4.78 6.56 -3.11
C LEU A 53 6.06 5.79 -2.82
N ASP A 54 7.21 6.24 -3.34
CA ASP A 54 8.46 5.48 -3.23
C ASP A 54 8.94 5.39 -1.78
N GLY A 55 9.49 4.24 -1.42
CA GLY A 55 9.87 3.88 -0.05
C GLY A 55 10.38 2.45 0.01
N ASP A 56 10.54 1.91 1.22
CA ASP A 56 11.08 0.56 1.39
C ASP A 56 10.08 -0.55 1.02
N LEU A 57 8.77 -0.26 1.03
CA LEU A 57 7.70 -1.20 0.74
C LEU A 57 6.53 -0.48 0.06
N LEU A 58 5.98 -1.08 -1.01
CA LEU A 58 4.73 -0.64 -1.60
C LEU A 58 3.66 -1.74 -1.48
N LEU A 59 2.76 -1.59 -0.52
CA LEU A 59 1.59 -2.46 -0.39
C LEU A 59 0.48 -1.99 -1.34
N VAL A 60 0.15 -2.79 -2.35
CA VAL A 60 -0.91 -2.56 -3.33
C VAL A 60 -2.20 -3.25 -2.85
N MET A 61 -3.26 -2.48 -2.64
CA MET A 61 -4.57 -3.00 -2.26
C MET A 61 -5.29 -3.57 -3.48
N SER A 62 -4.92 -4.78 -3.87
CA SER A 62 -5.46 -5.53 -5.01
C SER A 62 -6.47 -6.61 -4.57
N ASP A 63 -7.29 -7.08 -5.51
CA ASP A 63 -8.09 -8.30 -5.33
C ASP A 63 -7.36 -9.57 -5.81
N ASP A 64 -6.23 -9.40 -6.49
CA ASP A 64 -5.38 -10.43 -7.06
C ASP A 64 -3.94 -10.27 -6.53
N GLU A 65 -3.38 -11.33 -5.98
CA GLU A 65 -2.03 -11.31 -5.42
C GLU A 65 -0.93 -11.29 -6.48
N ASP A 66 -1.24 -11.74 -7.70
CA ASP A 66 -0.35 -11.70 -8.86
C ASP A 66 -0.45 -10.35 -9.60
N PHE A 67 -1.20 -9.38 -9.06
CA PHE A 67 -1.35 -8.07 -9.69
C PHE A 67 -0.01 -7.34 -9.78
N ASP A 68 0.42 -7.06 -11.01
CA ASP A 68 1.61 -6.28 -11.31
C ASP A 68 1.23 -4.84 -11.68
N ILE A 69 1.62 -3.90 -10.81
CA ILE A 69 1.35 -2.47 -11.01
C ILE A 69 2.09 -1.88 -12.22
N THR A 70 3.14 -2.53 -12.70
CA THR A 70 3.95 -2.07 -13.84
C THR A 70 3.33 -2.42 -15.19
N GLU A 71 2.58 -3.52 -15.28
CA GLU A 71 1.92 -3.95 -16.52
C GLU A 71 0.89 -2.91 -17.01
N ASP A 72 0.17 -2.30 -16.07
CA ASP A 72 -0.84 -1.29 -16.37
C ASP A 72 -0.25 0.13 -16.51
N ALA A 73 0.91 0.39 -15.88
CA ALA A 73 1.50 1.72 -15.82
C ALA A 73 3.02 1.72 -15.65
N GLY A 74 3.77 1.71 -16.76
CA GLY A 74 5.25 1.73 -16.74
C GLY A 74 5.91 2.97 -16.11
N VAL A 75 5.13 3.92 -15.57
CA VAL A 75 5.69 4.96 -14.69
C VAL A 75 6.25 4.36 -13.39
N PHE A 76 5.68 3.24 -12.92
CA PHE A 76 6.12 2.55 -11.71
C PHE A 76 7.49 1.89 -11.87
N ASP A 77 7.91 1.53 -13.09
CA ASP A 77 9.25 0.98 -13.38
C ASP A 77 10.40 1.88 -12.90
N ASN A 78 10.11 3.16 -12.65
CA ASN A 78 11.08 4.13 -12.21
C ASN A 78 11.25 4.22 -10.69
N LEU A 79 10.35 3.62 -9.92
CA LEU A 79 10.41 3.64 -8.46
C LEU A 79 11.46 2.65 -7.94
N ASP A 80 12.21 3.06 -6.93
CA ASP A 80 13.24 2.21 -6.34
C ASP A 80 12.62 1.00 -5.63
N VAL A 81 11.42 1.15 -5.03
CA VAL A 81 10.65 0.04 -4.45
C VAL A 81 10.30 -1.05 -5.47
N VAL A 82 10.01 -0.66 -6.72
CA VAL A 82 9.68 -1.59 -7.80
C VAL A 82 10.95 -2.29 -8.30
N ARG A 83 12.04 -1.54 -8.49
CA ARG A 83 13.33 -2.09 -8.89
C ARG A 83 13.95 -3.00 -7.84
N GLY A 84 13.62 -2.77 -6.58
CA GLY A 84 14.03 -3.56 -5.42
C GLY A 84 13.16 -4.79 -5.15
N ASP A 85 12.14 -5.06 -5.98
CA ASP A 85 11.19 -6.18 -5.80
C ASP A 85 10.43 -6.12 -4.45
N ALA A 86 10.22 -4.92 -3.92
CA ALA A 86 9.57 -4.67 -2.62
C ALA A 86 8.10 -4.21 -2.78
N VAL A 87 7.43 -4.73 -3.80
CA VAL A 87 6.01 -4.48 -4.08
C VAL A 87 5.21 -5.72 -3.69
N VAL A 88 4.21 -5.54 -2.83
CA VAL A 88 3.32 -6.63 -2.41
C VAL A 88 1.91 -6.28 -2.81
N ALA A 89 1.30 -7.08 -3.67
CA ALA A 89 -0.13 -7.00 -3.96
C ALA A 89 -0.92 -7.94 -3.06
N THR A 90 -1.97 -7.42 -2.43
CA THR A 90 -2.87 -8.23 -1.60
C THR A 90 -3.74 -9.15 -2.47
N ALA A 91 -4.08 -10.33 -1.96
CA ALA A 91 -5.25 -11.07 -2.41
C ALA A 91 -6.55 -10.41 -1.90
N LEU A 92 -7.70 -10.76 -2.49
CA LEU A 92 -9.03 -10.26 -2.08
C LEU A 92 -9.27 -10.33 -0.55
N ASP A 93 -9.00 -11.47 0.07
CA ASP A 93 -9.24 -11.67 1.51
C ASP A 93 -8.25 -10.88 2.38
N GLU A 94 -6.99 -10.75 1.95
CA GLU A 94 -5.98 -9.92 2.63
C GLU A 94 -6.35 -8.44 2.53
N ARG A 95 -6.77 -7.98 1.34
CA ARG A 95 -7.25 -6.61 1.11
C ARG A 95 -8.43 -6.30 2.01
N GLY A 96 -9.39 -7.22 2.08
CA GLY A 96 -10.51 -7.15 2.99
C GLY A 96 -10.03 -7.07 4.44
N ALA A 97 -9.11 -7.94 4.84
CA ALA A 97 -8.66 -8.03 6.22
C ALA A 97 -7.99 -6.74 6.73
N VAL A 98 -7.13 -6.14 5.90
CA VAL A 98 -6.49 -4.85 6.18
C VAL A 98 -7.51 -3.70 6.15
N THR A 99 -8.50 -3.74 5.25
CA THR A 99 -9.55 -2.71 5.15
C THR A 99 -10.49 -2.73 6.36
N TYR A 100 -10.93 -3.90 6.82
CA TYR A 100 -11.81 -4.02 7.98
C TYR A 100 -11.07 -3.73 9.30
N ASN A 101 -9.78 -4.07 9.37
CA ASN A 101 -8.89 -3.84 10.52
C ASN A 101 -9.57 -4.11 11.89
N SER A 102 -10.17 -5.29 12.01
CA SER A 102 -11.00 -5.71 13.14
C SER A 102 -10.33 -6.82 13.95
N VAL A 103 -10.87 -7.12 15.13
CA VAL A 103 -10.38 -8.19 16.03
C VAL A 103 -10.25 -9.54 15.32
N LEU A 104 -11.13 -9.84 14.36
CA LEU A 104 -11.10 -11.11 13.63
C LEU A 104 -10.24 -11.04 12.37
N SER A 105 -10.12 -9.88 11.74
CA SER A 105 -9.41 -9.75 10.47
C SER A 105 -7.92 -9.49 10.63
N ILE A 106 -7.49 -8.84 11.73
CA ILE A 106 -6.07 -8.61 12.00
C ILE A 106 -5.30 -9.94 12.10
N PRO A 107 -5.72 -10.95 12.88
CA PRO A 107 -5.01 -12.24 12.92
C PRO A 107 -4.83 -12.86 11.52
N TYR A 108 -5.86 -12.80 10.68
CA TYR A 108 -5.76 -13.28 9.31
C TYR A 108 -4.71 -12.52 8.49
N ALA A 109 -4.70 -11.19 8.55
CA ALA A 109 -3.69 -10.38 7.85
C ALA A 109 -2.27 -10.65 8.38
N LEU A 110 -2.12 -10.84 9.70
CA LEU A 110 -0.82 -11.19 10.30
C LEU A 110 -0.31 -12.56 9.84
N ASP A 111 -1.20 -13.55 9.71
CA ASP A 111 -0.80 -14.91 9.33
C ASP A 111 -0.51 -15.06 7.82
N ASN A 112 -1.16 -14.27 6.96
CA ASN A 112 -1.10 -14.45 5.50
C ASN A 112 -0.30 -13.35 4.78
N LEU A 113 -0.46 -12.08 5.17
CA LEU A 113 0.15 -10.95 4.47
C LEU A 113 1.52 -10.56 5.04
N VAL A 114 1.66 -10.53 6.37
CA VAL A 114 2.93 -10.09 7.00
C VAL A 114 4.15 -10.96 6.63
N PRO A 115 4.04 -12.30 6.49
CA PRO A 115 5.17 -13.10 6.01
C PRO A 115 5.66 -12.67 4.63
N ARG A 116 4.75 -12.35 3.71
CA ARG A 116 5.07 -11.86 2.35
C ARG A 116 5.73 -10.49 2.37
N ILE A 117 5.26 -9.60 3.24
CA ILE A 117 5.93 -8.31 3.48
C ILE A 117 7.36 -8.54 4.00
N GLY A 118 7.55 -9.50 4.91
CA GLY A 118 8.87 -9.85 5.41
C GLY A 118 9.81 -10.42 4.33
N GLU A 119 9.29 -11.25 3.43
CA GLU A 119 10.03 -11.79 2.29
C GLU A 119 10.47 -10.68 1.33
N ALA A 120 9.57 -9.76 0.99
CA ALA A 120 9.84 -8.61 0.12
C ALA A 120 10.90 -7.63 0.69
N LEU A 121 11.17 -7.68 2.00
CA LEU A 121 12.11 -6.80 2.70
C LEU A 121 13.42 -7.47 3.11
N SER A 122 13.65 -8.73 2.72
CA SER A 122 14.82 -9.53 3.11
C SER A 122 15.94 -9.50 2.07
#